data_AF-A0A149UPT5-F1
#
_entry.id   AF-A0A149UPT5-F1
#
_cell.length_a   1.000
_cell.length_b   1.000
_cell.length_c   1.000
_cell.angle_alpha   90.00
_cell.angle_beta   90.00
_cell.angle_gamma   90.00
#
_symmetry.space_group_name_H-M   'P 1'
#
loop_
_entity.id
_entity.type
_entity.pdbx_description
1 polymer ?
#
loop_
_entity_poly.entity_id
_entity_poly.type
_entity_poly.pdbx_seq_one_letter_code
_entity_poly.pdbx_strand_id
1 'polypeptide(L)'
;MSLTYSPPAGATVLKNGNWIATKGADGKTYYQSAIGIDAGASPVSGATKYTGPVIISGGNLTVASGAVASGAYISGGWNNVYVLSGGNFESSVNVNGWTYVRSGGVSSDNTLVSDAGNVAAGGSSISDTFIAGTPTDGGGDIFAVSKGGYIGGSATVGSGMMLNVNAGATAEPITVQNGGTLYVDSPSSTVGSGTPAPALGDTTISPAYPVAPSGATVLKGGNWIATKDSNGKTYYQSANGINSAARPVSGAAKYTGPVVISGGNLTVAAGAVASGAYVSGGWNNVYVLSGGNFESSVNINGWTYVSSGGVASDNTLVSDAGSVAAGGSSVSNTFLAGKAADGGADIYTVSSGGYVTGNTIVDSGTKLVVNSGATVANPIAYYTAYPQSSYLSATVLRALLE
;
A
#
# COMPACT_ATOMS: atom_id res chain seq x y z
N MET A 1 -18.20 -7.91 -9.98
CA MET A 1 -18.35 -8.16 -11.43
C MET A 1 -17.33 -9.20 -11.82
N SER A 2 -17.73 -10.26 -12.53
CA SER A 2 -16.76 -11.13 -13.20
C SER A 2 -16.25 -10.37 -14.43
N LEU A 3 -14.97 -9.98 -14.45
CA LEU A 3 -14.34 -9.40 -15.63
C LEU A 3 -14.18 -10.52 -16.65
N THR A 4 -14.93 -10.47 -17.75
CA THR A 4 -14.74 -11.38 -18.88
C THR A 4 -13.59 -10.85 -19.74
N TYR A 5 -12.45 -11.52 -19.71
CA TYR A 5 -11.34 -11.32 -20.65
C TYR A 5 -11.50 -12.34 -21.78
N SER A 6 -11.62 -11.88 -23.02
CA SER A 6 -11.81 -12.76 -24.19
C SER A 6 -10.86 -12.35 -25.31
N PRO A 7 -10.38 -13.31 -26.12
CA PRO A 7 -9.55 -13.00 -27.26
C PRO A 7 -10.26 -12.01 -28.21
N PRO A 8 -9.54 -11.03 -28.79
CA PRO A 8 -10.12 -10.08 -29.71
C PRO A 8 -10.64 -10.79 -30.97
N ALA A 9 -11.85 -10.44 -31.40
CA ALA A 9 -12.45 -10.99 -32.60
C ALA A 9 -11.63 -10.63 -33.85
N GLY A 10 -11.39 -11.61 -34.72
CA GLY A 10 -10.63 -11.41 -35.96
C GLY A 10 -9.12 -11.22 -35.78
N ALA A 11 -8.59 -11.42 -34.57
CA ALA A 11 -7.16 -11.32 -34.30
C ALA A 11 -6.35 -12.42 -35.01
N THR A 12 -5.14 -12.07 -35.44
CA THR A 12 -4.24 -13.05 -36.05
C THR A 12 -3.67 -13.97 -34.98
N VAL A 13 -3.75 -15.28 -35.18
CA VAL A 13 -3.21 -16.27 -34.23
C VAL A 13 -1.76 -16.60 -34.57
N LEU A 14 -0.87 -16.28 -33.63
CA LEU A 14 0.56 -16.55 -33.63
C LEU A 14 0.83 -17.69 -32.64
N LYS A 15 1.37 -18.81 -33.11
CA LYS A 15 1.52 -20.03 -32.30
C LYS A 15 2.97 -20.27 -31.90
N ASN A 16 3.18 -20.47 -30.61
CA ASN A 16 4.45 -20.84 -29.98
C ASN A 16 5.61 -19.87 -30.31
N GLY A 17 6.79 -20.14 -29.73
CA GLY A 17 8.02 -19.44 -30.07
C GLY A 17 8.09 -18.01 -29.52
N ASN A 18 9.09 -17.26 -30.00
CA ASN A 18 9.33 -15.89 -29.56
C ASN A 18 8.84 -14.92 -30.62
N TRP A 19 8.15 -13.88 -30.16
CA TRP A 19 7.62 -12.81 -30.98
C TRP A 19 8.17 -11.47 -30.51
N ILE A 20 8.37 -10.56 -31.45
CA ILE A 20 8.79 -9.20 -31.15
C ILE A 20 7.85 -8.20 -31.82
N ALA A 21 7.36 -7.23 -31.05
CA ALA A 21 6.68 -6.05 -31.54
C ALA A 21 7.73 -4.96 -31.80
N THR A 22 7.78 -4.45 -33.03
CA THR A 22 8.74 -3.43 -33.47
C THR A 22 8.04 -2.29 -34.19
N LYS A 23 8.56 -1.07 -34.06
CA LYS A 23 8.08 0.07 -34.84
C LYS A 23 8.62 0.00 -36.27
N GLY A 24 7.74 0.00 -37.24
CA GLY A 24 8.09 0.14 -38.65
C GLY A 24 8.46 1.58 -39.02
N ALA A 25 9.09 1.73 -40.19
CA ALA A 25 9.39 3.04 -40.77
C ALA A 25 8.11 3.86 -41.08
N ASP A 26 6.97 3.19 -41.25
CA ASP A 26 5.65 3.81 -41.42
C ASP A 26 4.99 4.20 -40.08
N GLY A 27 5.70 4.02 -38.97
CA GLY A 27 5.24 4.34 -37.63
C GLY A 27 4.32 3.31 -37.00
N LYS A 28 3.95 2.22 -37.70
CA LYS A 28 3.08 1.17 -37.16
C LYS A 28 3.86 0.15 -36.34
N THR A 29 3.17 -0.52 -35.44
CA THR A 29 3.70 -1.70 -34.75
C THR A 29 3.52 -2.94 -35.61
N TYR A 30 4.60 -3.70 -35.78
CA TYR A 30 4.59 -5.01 -36.41
C TYR A 30 5.03 -6.09 -35.43
N TYR A 31 4.24 -7.16 -35.35
CA TYR A 31 4.60 -8.41 -34.69
C TYR A 31 5.29 -9.34 -35.69
N GLN A 32 6.44 -9.89 -35.32
CA GLN A 32 7.26 -10.77 -36.16
C GLN A 32 7.86 -11.88 -35.30
N SER A 33 8.20 -13.02 -35.91
CA SER A 33 8.98 -14.04 -35.22
C SER A 33 10.36 -13.48 -34.84
N ALA A 34 10.84 -13.90 -33.67
CA ALA A 34 12.06 -13.39 -33.06
C ALA A 34 13.02 -14.53 -32.71
N ILE A 35 14.30 -14.19 -32.74
CA ILE A 35 15.37 -14.96 -32.09
C ILE A 35 15.58 -14.34 -30.71
N GLY A 36 15.74 -15.16 -29.66
CA GLY A 36 15.92 -14.68 -28.29
C GLY A 36 14.63 -14.13 -27.65
N ILE A 37 14.78 -13.56 -26.46
CA ILE A 37 13.73 -12.95 -25.62
C ILE A 37 14.31 -11.73 -24.89
N ASP A 38 13.45 -10.87 -24.36
CA ASP A 38 13.84 -9.68 -23.57
C ASP A 38 14.86 -8.82 -24.36
N ALA A 39 15.89 -8.27 -23.70
CA ALA A 39 16.95 -7.49 -24.34
C ALA A 39 17.71 -8.22 -25.46
N GLY A 40 17.64 -9.56 -25.52
CA GLY A 40 18.24 -10.36 -26.59
C GLY A 40 17.32 -10.62 -27.78
N ALA A 41 16.07 -10.15 -27.75
CA ALA A 41 15.12 -10.37 -28.82
C ALA A 41 15.50 -9.58 -30.08
N SER A 42 15.46 -10.23 -31.24
CA SER A 42 15.65 -9.59 -32.54
C SER A 42 14.76 -10.21 -33.61
N PRO A 43 14.21 -9.43 -34.56
CA PRO A 43 13.37 -9.97 -35.63
C PRO A 43 14.14 -10.98 -36.49
N VAL A 44 13.51 -12.10 -36.83
CA VAL A 44 14.05 -13.01 -37.85
C VAL A 44 14.02 -12.32 -39.20
N SER A 45 15.15 -12.34 -39.93
CA SER A 45 15.24 -11.74 -41.26
C SER A 45 14.23 -12.37 -42.22
N GLY A 46 13.45 -11.54 -42.90
CA GLY A 46 12.40 -11.98 -43.81
C GLY A 46 11.13 -12.52 -43.15
N ALA A 47 10.97 -12.38 -41.82
CA ALA A 47 9.76 -12.80 -41.12
C ALA A 47 8.51 -12.06 -41.62
N THR A 48 7.39 -12.78 -41.66
CA THR A 48 6.07 -12.18 -41.91
C THR A 48 5.76 -11.15 -40.83
N LYS A 49 5.28 -9.99 -41.28
CA LYS A 49 4.87 -8.87 -40.44
C LYS A 49 3.37 -8.88 -40.23
N TYR A 50 2.93 -8.91 -38.98
CA TYR A 50 1.53 -8.84 -38.59
C TYR A 50 1.23 -7.50 -37.93
N THR A 51 0.03 -6.95 -38.15
CA THR A 51 -0.44 -5.68 -37.56
C THR A 51 -1.83 -5.84 -36.98
N GLY A 52 -2.22 -4.93 -36.09
CA GLY A 52 -3.51 -4.99 -35.39
C GLY A 52 -3.48 -6.01 -34.24
N PRO A 53 -4.67 -6.37 -33.69
CA PRO A 53 -4.77 -7.33 -32.60
C PRO A 53 -4.19 -8.69 -32.98
N VAL A 54 -3.43 -9.28 -32.06
CA VAL A 54 -2.84 -10.63 -32.21
C VAL A 54 -3.19 -11.50 -31.02
N ILE A 55 -3.31 -12.80 -31.26
CA ILE A 55 -3.35 -13.82 -30.22
C ILE A 55 -2.02 -14.55 -30.25
N ILE A 56 -1.24 -14.49 -29.18
CA ILE A 56 -0.01 -15.27 -29.03
C ILE A 56 -0.32 -16.46 -28.11
N SER A 57 -0.39 -17.65 -28.69
CA SER A 57 -0.72 -18.89 -27.97
C SER A 57 0.55 -19.70 -27.73
N GLY A 58 0.94 -19.87 -26.46
CA GLY A 58 2.11 -20.63 -26.02
C GLY A 58 3.46 -19.99 -26.34
N GLY A 59 3.50 -18.68 -26.60
CA GLY A 59 4.71 -17.97 -27.04
C GLY A 59 5.04 -16.75 -26.19
N ASN A 60 6.26 -16.25 -26.34
CA ASN A 60 6.73 -15.03 -25.66
C ASN A 60 6.55 -13.81 -26.55
N LEU A 61 6.31 -12.65 -25.95
CA LEU A 61 6.28 -11.35 -26.62
C LEU A 61 7.36 -10.44 -26.03
N THR A 62 8.17 -9.83 -26.88
CA THR A 62 9.02 -8.69 -26.52
C THR A 62 8.52 -7.44 -27.22
N VAL A 63 8.22 -6.38 -26.46
CA VAL A 63 7.83 -5.07 -26.98
C VAL A 63 9.06 -4.18 -27.03
N ALA A 64 9.58 -3.98 -28.24
CA ALA A 64 10.82 -3.24 -28.46
C ALA A 64 10.60 -1.73 -28.42
N SER A 65 11.71 -0.98 -28.41
CA SER A 65 11.69 0.48 -28.38
C SER A 65 10.85 1.09 -29.52
N GLY A 66 9.98 2.03 -29.17
CA GLY A 66 9.07 2.73 -30.07
C GLY A 66 7.85 1.92 -30.51
N ALA A 67 7.77 0.62 -30.18
CA ALA A 67 6.61 -0.20 -30.51
C ALA A 67 5.49 -0.01 -29.49
N VAL A 68 4.26 -0.03 -29.98
CA VAL A 68 3.03 -0.04 -29.17
C VAL A 68 2.27 -1.32 -29.47
N ALA A 69 2.40 -2.31 -28.58
CA ALA A 69 1.70 -3.58 -28.67
C ALA A 69 0.30 -3.42 -28.06
N SER A 70 -0.67 -3.07 -28.91
CA SER A 70 -2.06 -2.79 -28.52
C SER A 70 -2.99 -3.93 -28.88
N GLY A 71 -3.92 -4.28 -27.98
CA GLY A 71 -4.94 -5.32 -28.22
C GLY A 71 -4.38 -6.73 -28.40
N ALA A 72 -3.21 -7.03 -27.84
CA ALA A 72 -2.65 -8.37 -27.85
C ALA A 72 -3.32 -9.25 -26.80
N TYR A 73 -3.53 -10.53 -27.10
CA TYR A 73 -4.00 -11.54 -26.16
C TYR A 73 -2.96 -12.65 -26.09
N ILE A 74 -2.28 -12.77 -24.96
CA ILE A 74 -1.22 -13.75 -24.75
C ILE A 74 -1.70 -14.79 -23.74
N SER A 75 -1.60 -16.07 -24.09
CA SER A 75 -2.00 -17.17 -23.21
C SER A 75 -1.21 -18.45 -23.50
N GLY A 76 -1.31 -19.45 -22.61
CA GLY A 76 -0.68 -20.76 -22.78
C GLY A 76 0.06 -21.28 -21.55
N GLY A 77 0.01 -20.57 -20.42
CA GLY A 77 0.47 -21.04 -19.11
C GLY A 77 1.96 -20.87 -18.82
N TRP A 78 2.76 -20.54 -19.84
CA TRP A 78 4.24 -20.38 -19.74
C TRP A 78 4.76 -19.25 -20.63
N ASN A 79 3.91 -18.26 -20.93
CA ASN A 79 4.27 -17.14 -21.79
C ASN A 79 4.88 -15.99 -21.00
N ASN A 80 5.81 -15.27 -21.62
CA ASN A 80 6.43 -14.09 -21.05
C ASN A 80 6.15 -12.88 -21.95
N VAL A 81 5.82 -11.75 -21.34
CA VAL A 81 5.74 -10.43 -21.98
C VAL A 81 6.87 -9.56 -21.42
N TYR A 82 7.81 -9.16 -22.25
CA TYR A 82 8.89 -8.24 -21.90
C TYR A 82 8.63 -6.88 -22.52
N VAL A 83 8.50 -5.83 -21.71
CA VAL A 83 8.34 -4.46 -22.20
C VAL A 83 9.65 -3.72 -22.01
N LEU A 84 10.35 -3.45 -23.11
CA LEU A 84 11.67 -2.84 -23.10
C LEU A 84 11.60 -1.30 -23.05
N SER A 85 12.76 -0.67 -22.87
CA SER A 85 12.88 0.80 -22.87
C SER A 85 12.26 1.43 -24.12
N GLY A 86 11.26 2.29 -23.91
CA GLY A 86 10.51 2.98 -24.96
C GLY A 86 9.45 2.11 -25.66
N GLY A 87 9.23 0.86 -25.24
CA GLY A 87 8.11 0.03 -25.69
C GLY A 87 6.87 0.26 -24.82
N ASN A 88 5.69 0.15 -25.42
CA ASN A 88 4.40 0.23 -24.73
C ASN A 88 3.57 -1.05 -24.96
N PHE A 89 3.21 -1.76 -23.90
CA PHE A 89 2.24 -2.84 -23.93
C PHE A 89 0.92 -2.29 -23.42
N GLU A 90 -0.07 -2.14 -24.30
CA GLU A 90 -1.29 -1.40 -23.96
C GLU A 90 -2.58 -2.15 -24.29
N SER A 91 -3.65 -1.91 -23.53
CA SER A 91 -5.00 -2.41 -23.83
C SER A 91 -5.02 -3.90 -24.20
N SER A 92 -4.16 -4.68 -23.54
CA SER A 92 -3.87 -6.07 -23.88
C SER A 92 -4.18 -6.98 -22.72
N VAL A 93 -4.22 -8.28 -22.99
CA VAL A 93 -4.49 -9.32 -21.99
C VAL A 93 -3.32 -10.28 -21.96
N ASN A 94 -2.80 -10.55 -20.76
CA ASN A 94 -1.85 -11.63 -20.52
C ASN A 94 -2.47 -12.61 -19.51
N VAL A 95 -2.57 -13.88 -19.87
CA VAL A 95 -3.22 -14.93 -19.06
C VAL A 95 -2.23 -16.01 -18.68
N ASN A 96 -2.11 -16.26 -17.36
CA ASN A 96 -1.30 -17.31 -16.77
C ASN A 96 0.15 -17.25 -17.27
N GLY A 97 0.74 -16.06 -17.18
CA GLY A 97 2.05 -15.76 -17.74
C GLY A 97 2.91 -14.91 -16.81
N TRP A 98 3.95 -14.34 -17.40
CA TRP A 98 4.80 -13.37 -16.73
C TRP A 98 4.90 -12.06 -17.50
N THR A 99 4.54 -10.94 -16.87
CA THR A 99 4.80 -9.61 -17.44
C THR A 99 5.98 -8.91 -16.76
N TYR A 100 6.95 -8.50 -17.57
CA TYR A 100 8.19 -7.88 -17.15
C TYR A 100 8.33 -6.49 -17.77
N VAL A 101 8.03 -5.47 -16.99
CA VAL A 101 8.19 -4.08 -17.42
C VAL A 101 9.59 -3.62 -17.05
N ARG A 102 10.47 -3.52 -18.06
CA ARG A 102 11.87 -3.12 -17.88
C ARG A 102 11.99 -1.59 -17.74
N SER A 103 13.19 -1.12 -17.41
CA SER A 103 13.49 0.30 -17.30
C SER A 103 13.12 1.04 -18.59
N GLY A 104 12.32 2.11 -18.47
CA GLY A 104 11.78 2.89 -19.59
C GLY A 104 10.64 2.23 -20.37
N GLY A 105 10.23 1.01 -20.01
CA GLY A 105 9.06 0.33 -20.58
C GLY A 105 7.76 0.72 -19.89
N VAL A 106 6.64 0.66 -20.62
CA VAL A 106 5.31 1.01 -20.12
C VAL A 106 4.31 -0.13 -20.37
N SER A 107 3.63 -0.56 -19.31
CA SER A 107 2.42 -1.38 -19.37
C SER A 107 1.24 -0.46 -19.06
N SER A 108 0.23 -0.38 -19.95
CA SER A 108 -0.93 0.49 -19.72
C SER A 108 -2.28 -0.12 -20.09
N ASP A 109 -3.29 0.06 -19.23
CA ASP A 109 -4.68 -0.37 -19.48
C ASP A 109 -4.81 -1.89 -19.78
N ASN A 110 -3.88 -2.70 -19.28
CA ASN A 110 -3.89 -4.14 -19.53
C ASN A 110 -4.74 -4.90 -18.51
N THR A 111 -5.18 -6.08 -18.89
CA THR A 111 -5.72 -7.08 -17.95
C THR A 111 -4.71 -8.22 -17.78
N LEU A 112 -4.13 -8.29 -16.58
CA LEU A 112 -3.11 -9.25 -16.20
C LEU A 112 -3.76 -10.33 -15.32
N VAL A 113 -4.00 -11.50 -15.92
CA VAL A 113 -4.84 -12.56 -15.38
C VAL A 113 -3.97 -13.70 -14.86
N SER A 114 -3.96 -13.94 -13.54
CA SER A 114 -3.03 -14.88 -12.89
C SER A 114 -1.61 -14.68 -13.41
N ASP A 115 -1.24 -13.41 -13.57
CA ASP A 115 0.03 -13.02 -14.17
C ASP A 115 1.01 -12.73 -13.05
N ALA A 116 2.09 -13.50 -13.00
CA ALA A 116 3.22 -13.15 -12.17
C ALA A 116 4.08 -12.10 -12.89
N GLY A 117 4.99 -11.43 -12.19
CA GLY A 117 5.90 -10.53 -12.88
C GLY A 117 6.36 -9.36 -12.06
N ASN A 118 7.03 -8.44 -12.73
CA ASN A 118 7.47 -7.24 -12.06
C ASN A 118 7.59 -5.99 -12.95
N VAL A 119 7.35 -4.84 -12.31
CA VAL A 119 7.82 -3.54 -12.79
C VAL A 119 9.20 -3.29 -12.19
N ALA A 120 10.21 -3.19 -13.05
CA ALA A 120 11.59 -2.91 -12.66
C ALA A 120 11.83 -1.41 -12.40
N ALA A 121 13.01 -1.07 -11.88
CA ALA A 121 13.42 0.33 -11.70
C ALA A 121 13.32 1.14 -13.01
N GLY A 122 12.58 2.25 -12.98
CA GLY A 122 12.31 3.10 -14.14
C GLY A 122 11.26 2.54 -15.12
N GLY A 123 10.66 1.38 -14.85
CA GLY A 123 9.49 0.88 -15.59
C GLY A 123 8.18 1.45 -15.01
N SER A 124 7.10 1.38 -15.77
CA SER A 124 5.78 1.91 -15.36
C SER A 124 4.63 0.98 -15.71
N SER A 125 3.74 0.75 -14.75
CA SER A 125 2.42 0.11 -14.93
C SER A 125 1.34 1.16 -14.68
N ILE A 126 0.47 1.40 -15.66
CA ILE A 126 -0.50 2.51 -15.64
C ILE A 126 -1.89 1.93 -15.91
N SER A 127 -2.83 2.09 -14.99
CA SER A 127 -4.22 1.68 -15.19
C SER A 127 -4.42 0.17 -15.43
N ASP A 128 -3.41 -0.64 -15.15
CA ASP A 128 -3.49 -2.09 -15.31
C ASP A 128 -4.42 -2.72 -14.26
N THR A 129 -5.09 -3.79 -14.67
CA THR A 129 -6.00 -4.59 -13.84
C THR A 129 -5.41 -5.98 -13.60
N PHE A 130 -5.17 -6.32 -12.33
CA PHE A 130 -4.63 -7.60 -11.88
C PHE A 130 -5.77 -8.45 -11.33
N ILE A 131 -6.06 -9.61 -11.92
CA ILE A 131 -7.14 -10.51 -11.46
C ILE A 131 -6.70 -11.97 -11.52
N ALA A 132 -7.25 -12.84 -10.68
CA ALA A 132 -7.05 -14.26 -10.87
C ALA A 132 -7.95 -14.73 -12.02
N GLY A 133 -7.42 -15.65 -12.83
CA GLY A 133 -8.20 -16.33 -13.84
C GLY A 133 -9.04 -17.47 -13.27
N THR A 134 -9.50 -18.35 -14.15
CA THR A 134 -10.15 -19.60 -13.76
C THR A 134 -9.15 -20.54 -13.07
N PRO A 135 -9.58 -21.61 -12.37
CA PRO A 135 -8.64 -22.57 -11.76
C PRO A 135 -7.62 -23.19 -12.74
N THR A 136 -7.92 -23.19 -14.05
CA THR A 136 -7.00 -23.66 -15.10
C THR A 136 -6.00 -22.59 -15.57
N ASP A 137 -6.26 -21.33 -15.26
CA ASP A 137 -5.39 -20.18 -15.57
C ASP A 137 -4.41 -19.90 -14.43
N GLY A 138 -4.27 -20.78 -13.42
CA GLY A 138 -3.46 -20.51 -12.23
C GLY A 138 -4.22 -19.72 -11.16
N GLY A 139 -3.53 -19.19 -10.15
CA GLY A 139 -4.16 -18.40 -9.09
C GLY A 139 -3.25 -18.17 -7.89
N GLY A 140 -3.42 -17.02 -7.25
CA GLY A 140 -2.56 -16.60 -6.14
C GLY A 140 -1.19 -16.10 -6.58
N ASP A 141 -1.03 -15.77 -7.85
CA ASP A 141 0.22 -15.23 -8.39
C ASP A 141 0.48 -13.82 -7.83
N ILE A 142 1.77 -13.52 -7.71
CA ILE A 142 2.25 -12.26 -7.15
C ILE A 142 2.79 -11.41 -8.29
N PHE A 143 2.21 -10.23 -8.45
CA PHE A 143 2.78 -9.18 -9.27
C PHE A 143 3.53 -8.18 -8.38
N ALA A 144 4.75 -7.81 -8.75
CA ALA A 144 5.61 -7.00 -7.88
C ALA A 144 6.04 -5.67 -8.54
N VAL A 145 5.91 -4.57 -7.82
CA VAL A 145 6.53 -3.29 -8.19
C VAL A 145 7.84 -3.19 -7.43
N SER A 146 8.96 -3.25 -8.13
CA SER A 146 10.30 -3.26 -7.53
C SER A 146 10.75 -1.85 -7.16
N LYS A 147 11.83 -1.75 -6.38
CA LYS A 147 12.50 -0.46 -6.08
C LYS A 147 12.71 0.37 -7.34
N GLY A 148 12.24 1.61 -7.33
CA GLY A 148 12.32 2.57 -8.44
C GLY A 148 11.31 2.32 -9.57
N GLY A 149 10.47 1.30 -9.50
CA GLY A 149 9.37 1.05 -10.44
C GLY A 149 8.12 1.84 -10.06
N TYR A 150 7.25 2.08 -11.03
CA TYR A 150 6.03 2.89 -10.85
C TYR A 150 4.76 2.08 -11.13
N ILE A 151 3.73 2.27 -10.32
CA ILE A 151 2.36 1.80 -10.58
C ILE A 151 1.35 2.93 -10.34
N GLY A 152 0.37 3.12 -11.21
CA GLY A 152 -0.59 4.20 -11.00
C GLY A 152 -1.73 4.27 -12.00
N GLY A 153 -2.34 5.45 -12.17
CA GLY A 153 -3.37 5.69 -13.17
C GLY A 153 -4.72 4.98 -12.95
N SER A 154 -5.12 4.67 -11.72
CA SER A 154 -6.32 3.85 -11.40
C SER A 154 -6.10 2.34 -11.56
N ALA A 155 -4.87 1.86 -11.30
CA ALA A 155 -4.58 0.43 -11.22
C ALA A 155 -5.57 -0.30 -10.28
N THR A 156 -5.91 -1.55 -10.62
CA THR A 156 -6.92 -2.33 -9.90
C THR A 156 -6.39 -3.71 -9.53
N VAL A 157 -6.52 -4.11 -8.26
CA VAL A 157 -6.22 -5.46 -7.76
C VAL A 157 -7.52 -6.16 -7.43
N GLY A 158 -7.92 -7.11 -8.27
CA GLY A 158 -9.14 -7.89 -8.13
C GLY A 158 -8.94 -9.27 -7.50
N SER A 159 -10.03 -10.05 -7.49
CA SER A 159 -10.14 -11.30 -6.74
C SER A 159 -8.99 -12.28 -7.02
N GLY A 160 -8.39 -12.84 -5.97
CA GLY A 160 -7.41 -13.91 -6.03
C GLY A 160 -5.98 -13.49 -6.40
N MET A 161 -5.74 -12.20 -6.70
CA MET A 161 -4.41 -11.68 -6.97
C MET A 161 -3.79 -10.98 -5.77
N MET A 162 -2.46 -11.02 -5.74
CA MET A 162 -1.63 -10.26 -4.83
C MET A 162 -0.76 -9.27 -5.61
N LEU A 163 -0.85 -8.00 -5.25
CA LEU A 163 0.07 -6.96 -5.73
C LEU A 163 1.01 -6.56 -4.58
N ASN A 164 2.31 -6.74 -4.79
CA ASN A 164 3.36 -6.32 -3.87
C ASN A 164 4.00 -5.03 -4.37
N VAL A 165 3.76 -3.93 -3.70
CA VAL A 165 4.50 -2.68 -3.91
C VAL A 165 5.68 -2.69 -2.95
N ASN A 166 6.87 -3.05 -3.44
CA ASN A 166 8.06 -3.26 -2.61
C ASN A 166 8.76 -1.96 -2.24
N ALA A 167 9.68 -2.08 -1.27
CA ALA A 167 10.44 -0.95 -0.76
C ALA A 167 11.12 -0.17 -1.88
N GLY A 168 10.79 1.11 -1.97
CA GLY A 168 11.29 2.06 -2.93
C GLY A 168 10.55 2.12 -4.27
N ALA A 169 9.45 1.40 -4.47
CA ALA A 169 8.55 1.60 -5.63
C ALA A 169 7.77 2.92 -5.51
N THR A 170 7.06 3.37 -6.55
CA THR A 170 6.12 4.50 -6.48
C THR A 170 4.73 3.98 -6.82
N ALA A 171 3.72 4.36 -6.04
CA ALA A 171 2.33 3.94 -6.24
C ALA A 171 1.35 5.12 -6.17
N GLU A 172 0.55 5.33 -7.21
CA GLU A 172 -0.67 6.16 -7.17
C GLU A 172 -1.89 5.34 -6.72
N PRO A 173 -3.05 5.98 -6.43
CA PRO A 173 -4.22 5.27 -5.91
C PRO A 173 -4.53 3.97 -6.65
N ILE A 174 -4.52 2.88 -5.88
CA ILE A 174 -4.82 1.52 -6.34
C ILE A 174 -6.17 1.13 -5.77
N THR A 175 -7.06 0.66 -6.64
CA THR A 175 -8.34 0.10 -6.21
C THR A 175 -8.17 -1.37 -5.86
N VAL A 176 -8.41 -1.76 -4.61
CA VAL A 176 -8.42 -3.17 -4.19
C VAL A 176 -9.86 -3.67 -4.13
N GLN A 177 -10.25 -4.55 -5.06
CA GLN A 177 -11.59 -5.12 -5.10
C GLN A 177 -11.71 -6.33 -4.17
N ASN A 178 -12.94 -6.81 -3.99
CA ASN A 178 -13.21 -8.01 -3.20
C ASN A 178 -12.43 -9.22 -3.78
N GLY A 179 -11.75 -9.92 -2.88
CA GLY A 179 -10.84 -11.03 -3.11
C GLY A 179 -9.38 -10.64 -3.42
N GLY A 180 -9.08 -9.37 -3.68
CA GLY A 180 -7.71 -8.90 -3.98
C GLY A 180 -6.90 -8.61 -2.73
N THR A 181 -5.57 -8.70 -2.83
CA THR A 181 -4.64 -8.38 -1.74
C THR A 181 -3.60 -7.37 -2.21
N LEU A 182 -3.46 -6.26 -1.50
CA LEU A 182 -2.39 -5.28 -1.71
C LEU A 182 -1.45 -5.31 -0.52
N TYR A 183 -0.19 -5.63 -0.79
CA TYR A 183 0.91 -5.55 0.17
C TYR A 183 1.77 -4.34 -0.20
N VAL A 184 1.89 -3.38 0.72
CA VAL A 184 2.73 -2.20 0.54
C VAL A 184 3.87 -2.24 1.55
N ASP A 185 5.08 -2.33 1.03
CA ASP A 185 6.32 -2.20 1.79
C ASP A 185 7.05 -0.95 1.30
N SER A 186 7.07 0.11 2.11
CA SER A 186 7.98 1.26 1.99
C SER A 186 8.25 1.91 0.60
N PRO A 187 7.26 2.33 -0.23
CA PRO A 187 7.47 3.05 -1.50
C PRO A 187 8.38 4.31 -1.42
N SER A 188 9.15 4.66 -2.48
CA SER A 188 10.19 5.72 -2.52
C SER A 188 9.71 7.16 -2.65
N SER A 189 8.48 7.44 -3.11
CA SER A 189 8.01 8.81 -3.29
C SER A 189 6.50 8.97 -3.40
N THR A 190 6.08 10.20 -3.07
CA THR A 190 4.75 10.79 -2.86
C THR A 190 3.75 10.63 -4.00
N VAL A 191 2.46 10.60 -3.65
CA VAL A 191 1.35 11.05 -4.50
C VAL A 191 0.54 12.11 -3.76
N GLY A 192 0.53 13.33 -4.29
CA GLY A 192 0.04 14.57 -3.69
C GLY A 192 1.03 15.72 -3.98
N SER A 193 0.61 16.99 -3.97
CA SER A 193 1.43 18.17 -4.37
C SER A 193 2.65 18.48 -3.46
N GLY A 194 3.14 17.50 -2.71
CA GLY A 194 4.35 17.60 -1.90
C GLY A 194 5.59 17.33 -2.75
N THR A 195 6.53 18.28 -2.73
CA THR A 195 7.85 18.19 -3.35
C THR A 195 8.61 16.92 -2.90
N PRO A 196 9.14 16.10 -3.83
CA PRO A 196 10.05 15.00 -3.50
C PRO A 196 11.30 15.47 -2.76
N ALA A 197 11.95 14.55 -2.04
CA ALA A 197 13.24 14.79 -1.40
C ALA A 197 14.28 15.09 -2.48
N PRO A 198 14.87 16.30 -2.52
CA PRO A 198 15.74 16.73 -3.62
C PRO A 198 17.07 15.96 -3.73
N ALA A 199 17.44 15.12 -2.74
CA ALA A 199 18.68 14.35 -2.79
C ALA A 199 18.63 13.03 -2.00
N LEU A 200 19.46 12.06 -2.42
CA LEU A 200 19.76 10.85 -1.68
C LEU A 200 20.43 11.23 -0.34
N GLY A 201 19.76 11.00 0.79
CA GLY A 201 20.23 11.39 2.12
C GLY A 201 19.60 12.68 2.68
N ASP A 202 18.62 13.26 1.99
CA ASP A 202 17.84 14.36 2.54
C ASP A 202 16.81 13.84 3.57
N THR A 203 17.03 14.18 4.84
CA THR A 203 16.18 13.80 5.98
C THR A 203 15.04 14.79 6.23
N THR A 204 14.91 15.86 5.45
CA THR A 204 13.91 16.92 5.67
C THR A 204 12.46 16.49 5.41
N ILE A 205 12.24 15.30 4.81
CA ILE A 205 10.92 14.76 4.46
C ILE A 205 10.54 13.53 5.31
N SER A 206 11.40 13.11 6.22
CA SER A 206 11.05 12.13 7.26
C SER A 206 10.08 12.78 8.24
N PRO A 207 8.92 12.18 8.57
CA PRO A 207 8.22 12.55 9.78
C PRO A 207 9.22 12.37 10.95
N ALA A 208 9.39 13.40 11.78
CA ALA A 208 10.22 13.28 12.96
C ALA A 208 9.62 12.23 13.90
N TYR A 209 10.47 11.45 14.57
CA TYR A 209 10.01 10.53 15.60
C TYR A 209 9.23 11.33 16.66
N PRO A 210 8.02 10.92 17.04
CA PRO A 210 7.15 11.74 17.87
C PRO A 210 7.74 11.95 19.28
N VAL A 211 7.54 13.15 19.82
CA VAL A 211 7.97 13.53 21.17
C VAL A 211 6.73 13.75 22.03
N ALA A 212 6.77 13.28 23.28
CA ALA A 212 5.68 13.49 24.22
C ALA A 212 5.40 14.99 24.41
N PRO A 213 4.12 15.44 24.42
CA PRO A 213 3.80 16.85 24.56
C PRO A 213 4.30 17.42 25.90
N SER A 214 4.96 18.58 25.85
CA SER A 214 5.41 19.28 27.05
C SER A 214 4.23 19.70 27.92
N GLY A 215 4.29 19.43 29.23
CA GLY A 215 3.22 19.80 30.16
C GLY A 215 1.99 18.88 30.12
N ALA A 216 2.02 17.80 29.34
CA ALA A 216 0.96 16.80 29.36
C ALA A 216 0.85 16.12 30.73
N THR A 217 -0.38 15.79 31.13
CA THR A 217 -0.60 15.00 32.34
C THR A 217 -0.21 13.55 32.09
N VAL A 218 0.63 12.98 32.96
CA VAL A 218 1.07 11.58 32.85
C VAL A 218 0.11 10.66 33.60
N LEU A 219 -0.53 9.78 32.84
CA LEU A 219 -1.47 8.76 33.27
C LEU A 219 -0.76 7.40 33.23
N LYS A 220 -0.43 6.83 34.40
CA LYS A 220 0.40 5.61 34.50
C LYS A 220 -0.44 4.35 34.58
N GLY A 221 -0.17 3.40 33.67
CA GLY A 221 -0.77 2.07 33.64
C GLY A 221 -2.29 2.07 33.53
N GLY A 222 -2.89 0.90 33.70
CA GLY A 222 -4.34 0.73 33.81
C GLY A 222 -5.11 1.02 32.52
N ASN A 223 -6.43 1.16 32.66
CA ASN A 223 -7.33 1.45 31.55
C ASN A 223 -7.86 2.87 31.68
N TRP A 224 -7.88 3.58 30.56
CA TRP A 224 -8.36 4.95 30.45
C TRP A 224 -9.45 5.02 29.39
N ILE A 225 -10.40 5.93 29.60
CA ILE A 225 -11.45 6.22 28.64
C ILE A 225 -11.49 7.72 28.34
N ALA A 226 -11.45 8.06 27.05
CA ALA A 226 -11.84 9.37 26.56
C ALA A 226 -13.36 9.37 26.36
N THR A 227 -14.06 10.24 27.09
CA THR A 227 -15.53 10.38 27.03
C THR A 227 -15.92 11.85 27.17
N LYS A 228 -17.18 12.17 26.87
CA LYS A 228 -17.72 13.54 27.00
C LYS A 228 -18.30 13.78 28.38
N ASP A 229 -18.17 15.01 28.86
CA ASP A 229 -18.97 15.52 29.96
C ASP A 229 -20.36 15.98 29.47
N SER A 230 -21.20 16.46 30.40
CA SER A 230 -22.53 16.98 30.09
C SER A 230 -22.52 18.20 29.17
N ASN A 231 -21.37 18.87 29.04
CA ASN A 231 -21.19 20.04 28.18
C ASN A 231 -20.58 19.65 26.82
N GLY A 232 -20.39 18.35 26.56
CA GLY A 232 -19.81 17.84 25.33
C GLY A 232 -18.28 17.96 25.23
N LYS A 233 -17.58 18.33 26.31
CA LYS A 233 -16.12 18.41 26.33
C LYS A 233 -15.52 17.03 26.57
N THR A 234 -14.57 16.60 25.75
CA THR A 234 -13.84 15.36 25.99
C THR A 234 -12.92 15.50 27.20
N TYR A 235 -12.93 14.47 28.05
CA TYR A 235 -11.96 14.29 29.13
C TYR A 235 -11.52 12.83 29.19
N TYR A 236 -10.36 12.60 29.81
CA TYR A 236 -9.80 11.28 30.10
C TYR A 236 -10.05 10.93 31.56
N GLN A 237 -10.46 9.70 31.84
CA GLN A 237 -10.71 9.20 33.19
C GLN A 237 -10.31 7.73 33.28
N SER A 238 -9.96 7.26 34.47
CA SER A 238 -9.72 5.83 34.68
C SER A 238 -10.99 5.04 34.36
N ALA A 239 -10.80 3.84 33.81
CA ALA A 239 -11.88 2.99 33.36
C ALA A 239 -11.77 1.58 33.94
N ASN A 240 -12.93 0.97 34.18
CA ASN A 240 -13.04 -0.47 34.33
C ASN A 240 -13.19 -1.09 32.94
N GLY A 241 -12.46 -2.17 32.67
CA GLY A 241 -12.46 -2.84 31.37
C GLY A 241 -11.74 -2.06 30.24
N ILE A 242 -11.80 -2.61 29.04
CA ILE A 242 -11.21 -2.07 27.80
C ILE A 242 -12.22 -2.20 26.66
N ASN A 243 -12.00 -1.51 25.54
CA ASN A 243 -12.84 -1.61 24.34
C ASN A 243 -14.33 -1.36 24.69
N SER A 244 -15.27 -2.13 24.15
CA SER A 244 -16.71 -1.98 24.38
C SER A 244 -17.14 -2.12 25.85
N ALA A 245 -16.32 -2.78 26.67
CA ALA A 245 -16.53 -2.94 28.11
C ALA A 245 -16.00 -1.77 28.95
N ALA A 246 -15.25 -0.83 28.36
CA ALA A 246 -14.69 0.31 29.07
C ALA A 246 -15.81 1.18 29.68
N ARG A 247 -15.77 1.40 30.99
CA ARG A 247 -16.70 2.29 31.71
C ARG A 247 -15.93 3.22 32.64
N PRO A 248 -16.24 4.53 32.66
CA PRO A 248 -15.55 5.45 33.54
C PRO A 248 -15.75 5.07 35.02
N VAL A 249 -14.70 5.14 35.82
CA VAL A 249 -14.77 4.86 37.26
C VAL A 249 -15.42 6.05 37.96
N SER A 250 -16.51 5.79 38.68
CA SER A 250 -17.24 6.83 39.42
C SER A 250 -16.32 7.52 40.45
N GLY A 251 -16.34 8.85 40.49
CA GLY A 251 -15.53 9.66 41.40
C GLY A 251 -14.04 9.79 41.02
N ALA A 252 -13.56 9.14 39.96
CA ALA A 252 -12.17 9.28 39.52
C ALA A 252 -11.88 10.67 38.94
N ALA A 253 -10.64 11.12 39.05
CA ALA A 253 -10.19 12.38 38.47
C ALA A 253 -10.41 12.42 36.95
N LYS A 254 -10.79 13.60 36.45
CA LYS A 254 -10.97 13.87 35.03
C LYS A 254 -9.84 14.76 34.52
N TYR A 255 -9.25 14.38 33.40
CA TYR A 255 -8.11 15.09 32.80
C TYR A 255 -8.52 15.63 31.43
N THR A 256 -8.04 16.82 31.08
CA THR A 256 -8.31 17.45 29.77
C THR A 256 -7.01 17.98 29.18
N GLY A 257 -6.98 18.20 27.86
CA GLY A 257 -5.76 18.58 27.15
C GLY A 257 -4.91 17.35 26.79
N PRO A 258 -3.66 17.56 26.35
CA PRO A 258 -2.78 16.45 26.01
C PRO A 258 -2.48 15.61 27.25
N VAL A 259 -2.54 14.28 27.08
CA VAL A 259 -2.23 13.30 28.12
C VAL A 259 -1.16 12.35 27.61
N VAL A 260 -0.29 11.91 28.51
CA VAL A 260 0.65 10.82 28.26
C VAL A 260 0.13 9.57 28.97
N ILE A 261 -0.32 8.57 28.23
CA ILE A 261 -0.71 7.27 28.78
C ILE A 261 0.50 6.34 28.69
N SER A 262 1.12 6.07 29.83
CA SER A 262 2.35 5.27 29.93
C SER A 262 2.02 3.87 30.44
N GLY A 263 2.15 2.87 29.57
CA GLY A 263 1.91 1.45 29.85
C GLY A 263 0.44 1.11 30.12
N GLY A 264 -0.49 1.92 29.59
CA GLY A 264 -1.94 1.76 29.81
C GLY A 264 -2.72 1.68 28.50
N ASN A 265 -4.00 1.31 28.61
CA ASN A 265 -4.92 1.25 27.48
C ASN A 265 -5.74 2.54 27.40
N LEU A 266 -6.07 2.98 26.18
CA LEU A 266 -7.01 4.06 25.92
C LEU A 266 -8.22 3.51 25.15
N THR A 267 -9.43 3.82 25.61
CA THR A 267 -10.65 3.63 24.84
C THR A 267 -11.25 5.00 24.50
N VAL A 268 -11.53 5.25 23.23
CA VAL A 268 -12.20 6.46 22.75
C VAL A 268 -13.67 6.14 22.54
N ALA A 269 -14.51 6.63 23.44
CA ALA A 269 -15.95 6.34 23.45
C ALA A 269 -16.72 7.10 22.37
N ALA A 270 -17.96 6.68 22.13
CA ALA A 270 -18.86 7.32 21.18
C ALA A 270 -19.02 8.82 21.48
N GLY A 271 -18.84 9.63 20.44
CA GLY A 271 -18.90 11.09 20.49
C GLY A 271 -17.64 11.74 21.07
N ALA A 272 -16.72 11.02 21.69
CA ALA A 272 -15.50 11.59 22.25
C ALA A 272 -14.46 11.85 21.16
N VAL A 273 -13.66 12.91 21.36
CA VAL A 273 -12.51 13.25 20.51
C VAL A 273 -11.26 13.24 21.38
N ALA A 274 -10.46 12.19 21.27
CA ALA A 274 -9.17 12.07 21.93
C ALA A 274 -8.11 12.74 21.05
N SER A 275 -7.86 14.02 21.33
CA SER A 275 -6.91 14.86 20.60
C SER A 275 -5.62 15.06 21.40
N GLY A 276 -4.46 14.90 20.76
CA GLY A 276 -3.14 15.12 21.37
C GLY A 276 -2.76 14.11 22.45
N ALA A 277 -3.34 12.91 22.46
CA ALA A 277 -2.94 11.84 23.37
C ALA A 277 -1.61 11.23 22.92
N TYR A 278 -0.72 10.93 23.86
CA TYR A 278 0.54 10.23 23.62
C TYR A 278 0.52 8.91 24.38
N VAL A 279 0.35 7.81 23.68
CA VAL A 279 0.20 6.47 24.25
C VAL A 279 1.46 5.66 23.95
N SER A 280 2.08 5.10 24.98
CA SER A 280 3.36 4.38 24.86
C SER A 280 3.55 3.36 25.98
N GLY A 281 4.52 2.45 25.86
CA GLY A 281 4.88 1.51 26.93
C GLY A 281 4.97 0.04 26.52
N GLY A 282 4.87 -0.29 25.23
CA GLY A 282 5.19 -1.61 24.68
C GLY A 282 4.06 -2.64 24.71
N TRP A 283 2.96 -2.34 25.41
CA TRP A 283 1.77 -3.21 25.57
C TRP A 283 0.45 -2.42 25.64
N ASN A 284 0.47 -1.19 25.15
CA ASN A 284 -0.67 -0.29 25.16
C ASN A 284 -1.63 -0.59 24.01
N ASN A 285 -2.92 -0.52 24.27
CA ASN A 285 -3.97 -0.63 23.26
C ASN A 285 -4.78 0.67 23.19
N VAL A 286 -5.02 1.17 21.98
CA VAL A 286 -5.96 2.25 21.67
C VAL A 286 -7.17 1.64 20.97
N TYR A 287 -8.34 1.72 21.59
CA TYR A 287 -9.61 1.26 21.02
C TYR A 287 -10.44 2.46 20.62
N VAL A 288 -10.65 2.66 19.32
CA VAL A 288 -11.53 3.70 18.79
C VAL A 288 -12.89 3.07 18.51
N LEU A 289 -13.89 3.38 19.35
CA LEU A 289 -15.23 2.80 19.24
C LEU A 289 -16.06 3.53 18.18
N SER A 290 -17.24 2.97 17.87
CA SER A 290 -18.21 3.59 16.97
C SER A 290 -18.56 5.01 17.42
N GLY A 291 -18.38 5.99 16.53
CA GLY A 291 -18.58 7.41 16.79
C GLY A 291 -17.49 8.08 17.62
N GLY A 292 -16.43 7.36 18.03
CA GLY A 292 -15.24 7.94 18.66
C GLY A 292 -14.23 8.41 17.62
N ASN A 293 -13.48 9.47 17.94
CA ASN A 293 -12.42 10.02 17.11
C ASN A 293 -11.10 10.08 17.87
N PHE A 294 -10.08 9.35 17.40
CA PHE A 294 -8.71 9.44 17.88
C PHE A 294 -7.93 10.30 16.89
N GLU A 295 -7.56 11.51 17.27
CA GLU A 295 -7.00 12.46 16.32
C GLU A 295 -5.72 13.13 16.79
N SER A 296 -4.84 13.51 15.87
CA SER A 296 -3.61 14.28 16.18
C SER A 296 -2.84 13.70 17.36
N SER A 297 -2.84 12.38 17.49
CA SER A 297 -2.36 11.64 18.65
C SER A 297 -1.25 10.68 18.24
N VAL A 298 -0.56 10.13 19.23
CA VAL A 298 0.58 9.23 19.03
C VAL A 298 0.30 7.91 19.74
N ASN A 299 0.57 6.80 19.06
CA ASN A 299 0.63 5.48 19.67
C ASN A 299 1.96 4.82 19.32
N ILE A 300 2.74 4.40 20.32
CA ILE A 300 4.07 3.81 20.14
C ILE A 300 4.10 2.39 20.70
N ASN A 301 4.64 1.45 19.91
CA ASN A 301 4.85 0.06 20.29
C ASN A 301 3.60 -0.54 20.94
N GLY A 302 2.48 -0.39 20.25
CA GLY A 302 1.17 -0.66 20.79
C GLY A 302 0.23 -1.20 19.73
N TRP A 303 -1.05 -1.23 20.08
CA TRP A 303 -2.09 -1.62 19.15
C TRP A 303 -3.20 -0.60 19.00
N THR A 304 -3.45 -0.12 17.79
CA THR A 304 -4.61 0.74 17.49
C THR A 304 -5.69 -0.02 16.74
N TYR A 305 -6.87 -0.14 17.36
CA TYR A 305 -8.05 -0.80 16.80
C TYR A 305 -9.14 0.22 16.51
N VAL A 306 -9.46 0.41 15.23
CA VAL A 306 -10.53 1.30 14.76
C VAL A 306 -11.77 0.46 14.44
N SER A 307 -12.80 0.57 15.28
CA SER A 307 -14.05 -0.16 15.13
C SER A 307 -14.94 0.43 14.04
N SER A 308 -16.01 -0.29 13.68
CA SER A 308 -17.04 0.21 12.76
C SER A 308 -17.61 1.56 13.21
N GLY A 309 -17.55 2.57 12.35
CA GLY A 309 -17.95 3.96 12.64
C GLY A 309 -16.96 4.74 13.52
N GLY A 310 -15.83 4.16 13.93
CA GLY A 310 -14.75 4.86 14.58
C GLY A 310 -13.82 5.52 13.56
N VAL A 311 -13.14 6.60 13.97
CA VAL A 311 -12.21 7.36 13.12
C VAL A 311 -10.88 7.53 13.84
N ALA A 312 -9.79 7.16 13.19
CA ALA A 312 -8.44 7.56 13.57
C ALA A 312 -7.92 8.55 12.53
N SER A 313 -7.64 9.81 12.89
CA SER A 313 -7.17 10.83 11.95
C SER A 313 -5.91 11.57 12.37
N ASP A 314 -5.00 11.85 11.42
CA ASP A 314 -3.80 12.67 11.65
C ASP A 314 -2.91 12.17 12.81
N ASN A 315 -2.94 10.87 13.10
CA ASN A 315 -2.15 10.27 14.17
C ASN A 315 -0.78 9.82 13.69
N THR A 316 0.18 9.70 14.61
CA THR A 316 1.46 9.01 14.38
C THR A 316 1.47 7.66 15.09
N LEU A 317 1.51 6.58 14.33
CA LEU A 317 1.44 5.20 14.78
C LEU A 317 2.81 4.53 14.56
N VAL A 318 3.58 4.38 15.63
CA VAL A 318 4.99 3.96 15.59
C VAL A 318 5.13 2.52 16.06
N SER A 319 5.58 1.61 15.19
CA SER A 319 5.55 0.16 15.45
C SER A 319 4.20 -0.26 16.04
N ASP A 320 3.13 0.25 15.43
CA ASP A 320 1.78 -0.01 15.92
C ASP A 320 1.22 -1.21 15.15
N ALA A 321 0.95 -2.28 15.88
CA ALA A 321 0.24 -3.44 15.35
C ALA A 321 -1.25 -3.19 15.49
N GLY A 322 -2.05 -3.19 14.43
CA GLY A 322 -3.44 -2.77 14.63
C GLY A 322 -4.36 -3.08 13.49
N SER A 323 -5.60 -2.62 13.59
CA SER A 323 -6.53 -2.78 12.51
C SER A 323 -7.59 -1.70 12.37
N VAL A 324 -8.04 -1.53 11.13
CA VAL A 324 -9.28 -0.84 10.80
C VAL A 324 -10.31 -1.90 10.44
N ALA A 325 -11.38 -2.00 11.24
CA ALA A 325 -12.48 -2.92 11.00
C ALA A 325 -13.42 -2.43 9.89
N ALA A 326 -14.35 -3.29 9.47
CA ALA A 326 -15.39 -2.93 8.52
C ALA A 326 -16.20 -1.70 8.97
N GLY A 327 -16.25 -0.65 8.15
CA GLY A 327 -16.90 0.62 8.46
C GLY A 327 -16.07 1.57 9.34
N GLY A 328 -14.87 1.17 9.78
CA GLY A 328 -13.92 2.06 10.46
C GLY A 328 -13.10 2.88 9.46
N SER A 329 -12.58 4.03 9.89
CA SER A 329 -11.79 4.92 9.03
C SER A 329 -10.44 5.31 9.63
N SER A 330 -9.39 5.20 8.84
CA SER A 330 -8.04 5.73 9.10
C SER A 330 -7.77 6.85 8.09
N VAL A 331 -7.55 8.08 8.56
CA VAL A 331 -7.48 9.27 7.70
C VAL A 331 -6.18 10.03 7.97
N SER A 332 -5.34 10.23 6.96
CA SER A 332 -4.09 11.01 7.09
C SER A 332 -3.17 10.56 8.23
N ASN A 333 -3.23 9.28 8.64
CA ASN A 333 -2.36 8.78 9.70
C ASN A 333 -0.94 8.55 9.16
N THR A 334 0.07 8.69 10.01
CA THR A 334 1.47 8.42 9.72
C THR A 334 1.89 7.14 10.44
N PHE A 335 2.22 6.10 9.68
CA PHE A 335 2.80 4.85 10.18
C PHE A 335 4.32 4.94 10.13
N LEU A 336 4.99 4.80 11.27
CA LEU A 336 6.46 4.82 11.40
C LEU A 336 6.98 3.50 11.95
N ALA A 337 8.19 3.10 11.54
CA ALA A 337 8.86 1.98 12.18
C ALA A 337 9.30 2.37 13.59
N GLY A 338 9.27 1.40 14.51
CA GLY A 338 9.87 1.57 15.82
C GLY A 338 11.39 1.65 15.75
N LYS A 339 12.01 2.20 16.79
CA LYS A 339 13.44 1.93 17.03
C LYS A 339 13.59 0.50 17.54
N ALA A 340 14.83 0.02 17.65
CA ALA A 340 15.11 -1.31 18.19
C ALA A 340 14.43 -1.62 19.55
N ALA A 341 14.12 -0.61 20.37
CA ALA A 341 13.42 -0.75 21.64
C ALA A 341 11.88 -0.71 21.56
N ASP A 342 11.32 -0.28 20.42
CA ASP A 342 9.90 0.03 20.26
C ASP A 342 9.14 -1.04 19.47
N GLY A 343 9.65 -2.27 19.37
CA GLY A 343 9.11 -3.22 18.40
C GLY A 343 9.61 -2.88 16.99
N GLY A 344 9.61 -3.89 16.11
CA GLY A 344 10.24 -3.77 14.79
C GLY A 344 9.28 -3.24 13.73
N ALA A 345 9.15 -4.03 12.66
CA ALA A 345 8.23 -3.78 11.56
C ALA A 345 6.88 -4.44 11.84
N ASP A 346 6.06 -3.81 12.69
CA ASP A 346 4.74 -4.32 13.03
C ASP A 346 3.73 -4.11 11.90
N ILE A 347 2.71 -4.98 11.87
CA ILE A 347 1.71 -5.05 10.81
C ILE A 347 0.45 -4.30 11.24
N TYR A 348 0.08 -3.29 10.46
CA TYR A 348 -1.20 -2.61 10.55
C TYR A 348 -2.14 -3.11 9.44
N THR A 349 -3.34 -3.58 9.80
CA THR A 349 -4.23 -4.29 8.88
C THR A 349 -5.52 -3.52 8.61
N VAL A 350 -5.82 -3.21 7.36
CA VAL A 350 -7.13 -2.70 6.95
C VAL A 350 -8.00 -3.88 6.55
N SER A 351 -9.06 -4.14 7.32
CA SER A 351 -9.98 -5.25 7.08
C SER A 351 -10.95 -4.95 5.95
N SER A 352 -11.61 -5.99 5.43
CA SER A 352 -12.70 -5.83 4.47
C SER A 352 -13.74 -4.82 4.94
N GLY A 353 -14.13 -3.88 4.07
CA GLY A 353 -15.03 -2.77 4.38
C GLY A 353 -14.41 -1.65 5.23
N GLY A 354 -13.14 -1.74 5.63
CA GLY A 354 -12.41 -0.65 6.30
C GLY A 354 -11.91 0.39 5.30
N TYR A 355 -11.66 1.61 5.78
CA TYR A 355 -11.28 2.75 4.94
C TYR A 355 -9.92 3.31 5.37
N VAL A 356 -9.01 3.50 4.41
CA VAL A 356 -7.81 4.33 4.56
C VAL A 356 -7.88 5.47 3.56
N THR A 357 -7.80 6.71 4.04
CA THR A 357 -7.81 7.88 3.16
C THR A 357 -6.98 9.06 3.67
N GLY A 358 -7.07 10.21 3.02
CA GLY A 358 -6.29 11.41 3.32
C GLY A 358 -4.80 11.21 3.04
N ASN A 359 -3.95 12.10 3.57
CA ASN A 359 -2.51 12.10 3.36
C ASN A 359 -1.81 11.04 4.22
N THR A 360 -2.26 9.78 4.14
CA THR A 360 -1.78 8.70 5.03
C THR A 360 -0.33 8.35 4.69
N ILE A 361 0.58 8.49 5.65
CA ILE A 361 2.01 8.21 5.50
C ILE A 361 2.35 6.78 5.91
N VAL A 362 3.09 6.05 5.09
CA VAL A 362 3.66 4.74 5.45
C VAL A 362 5.18 4.84 5.26
N ASP A 363 5.92 4.96 6.36
CA ASP A 363 7.38 5.16 6.36
C ASP A 363 8.15 3.82 6.35
N SER A 364 9.45 3.90 6.05
CA SER A 364 10.34 2.74 5.88
C SER A 364 10.32 1.81 7.09
N GLY A 365 10.16 0.51 6.83
CA GLY A 365 10.11 -0.51 7.86
C GLY A 365 8.75 -0.69 8.54
N THR A 366 7.68 -0.05 8.05
CA THR A 366 6.30 -0.38 8.45
C THR A 366 5.62 -1.31 7.46
N LYS A 367 4.64 -2.08 7.93
CA LYS A 367 3.85 -2.98 7.08
C LYS A 367 2.38 -2.61 7.15
N LEU A 368 1.85 -2.04 6.07
CA LEU A 368 0.41 -1.82 5.90
C LEU A 368 -0.17 -2.92 5.01
N VAL A 369 -1.04 -3.75 5.58
CA VAL A 369 -1.74 -4.81 4.86
C VAL A 369 -3.17 -4.36 4.59
N VAL A 370 -3.55 -4.31 3.32
CA VAL A 370 -4.90 -3.93 2.90
C VAL A 370 -5.60 -5.18 2.40
N ASN A 371 -6.53 -5.69 3.21
CA ASN A 371 -7.29 -6.89 2.87
C ASN A 371 -8.39 -6.60 1.86
N SER A 372 -8.74 -7.65 1.13
CA SER A 372 -9.91 -7.77 0.26
C SER A 372 -11.13 -6.96 0.73
N GLY A 373 -11.62 -6.07 -0.13
CA GLY A 373 -12.83 -5.27 0.11
C GLY A 373 -12.63 -4.03 1.00
N ALA A 374 -11.40 -3.75 1.44
CA ALA A 374 -11.05 -2.45 2.01
C ALA A 374 -11.01 -1.36 0.92
N THR A 375 -11.26 -0.11 1.29
CA THR A 375 -11.11 1.04 0.40
C THR A 375 -9.86 1.82 0.78
N VAL A 376 -9.02 2.11 -0.21
CA VAL A 376 -7.81 2.92 -0.03
C VAL A 376 -7.85 4.07 -1.03
N ALA A 377 -7.88 5.30 -0.53
CA ALA A 377 -8.00 6.50 -1.35
C ALA A 377 -6.97 7.55 -0.91
N ASN A 378 -5.98 7.85 -1.76
CA ASN A 378 -4.88 8.79 -1.51
C ASN A 378 -3.80 8.40 -0.46
N PRO A 379 -3.45 7.12 -0.23
CA PRO A 379 -2.31 6.83 0.65
C PRO A 379 -1.02 7.43 0.06
N ILE A 380 -0.23 8.10 0.90
CA ILE A 380 1.03 8.73 0.55
C ILE A 380 2.18 7.97 1.23
N ALA A 381 2.76 6.97 0.60
CA ALA A 381 3.94 6.32 1.17
C ALA A 381 5.20 7.22 1.06
N TYR A 382 6.07 7.17 2.08
CA TYR A 382 7.34 7.88 2.13
C TYR A 382 8.50 6.92 2.44
N TYR A 383 9.71 7.30 2.03
CA TYR A 383 10.95 6.58 2.34
C TYR A 383 11.86 7.41 3.23
N THR A 384 12.39 6.79 4.28
CA THR A 384 13.52 7.29 5.04
C THR A 384 14.73 6.38 4.85
N ALA A 385 15.80 6.94 4.31
CA ALA A 385 17.09 6.26 4.31
C ALA A 385 17.66 6.37 5.72
N TYR A 386 17.61 5.27 6.49
CA TYR A 386 18.32 4.95 7.74
C TYR A 386 17.43 4.66 8.95
N PRO A 387 17.78 3.65 9.78
CA PRO A 387 17.32 3.60 11.16
C PRO A 387 17.88 4.85 11.87
N GLN A 388 16.99 5.75 12.28
CA GLN A 388 17.34 6.97 13.00
C GLN A 388 18.05 6.60 14.33
N SER A 389 19.38 6.64 14.32
CA SER A 389 20.24 6.15 15.40
C SER A 389 20.30 7.07 16.63
N SER A 390 19.49 8.11 16.71
CA SER A 390 19.60 9.08 17.80
C SER A 390 18.30 9.84 18.08
N TYR A 391 17.35 9.19 18.74
CA TYR A 391 16.36 9.91 19.53
C TYR A 391 16.26 9.21 20.88
N LEU A 392 16.85 9.86 21.88
CA LEU A 392 16.85 9.49 23.29
C LEU A 392 15.45 9.00 23.70
N SER A 393 15.38 7.76 24.18
CA SER A 393 14.18 7.20 24.78
C SER A 393 13.77 8.05 25.99
N ALA A 394 12.48 8.04 26.32
CA ALA A 394 11.96 8.55 27.59
C ALA A 394 12.38 7.67 28.79
N THR A 395 13.66 7.29 28.87
CA THR A 395 14.30 6.71 30.04
C THR A 395 14.90 7.84 30.89
N VAL A 396 14.11 8.82 31.32
CA VAL A 396 14.44 9.63 32.51
C VAL A 396 13.15 10.06 33.20
N LEU A 397 12.62 9.22 34.09
CA LEU A 397 11.98 9.70 35.33
C LEU A 397 12.07 8.66 36.45
N ARG A 398 13.28 8.13 36.67
CA ARG A 398 13.70 7.46 37.91
C ARG A 398 15.17 7.79 38.15
N ALA A 399 15.42 8.97 38.73
CA ALA A 399 16.58 9.33 39.55
C ALA A 399 16.74 10.85 39.53
N LEU A 400 16.00 11.56 40.38
CA LEU A 400 16.37 12.88 40.92
C LEU A 400 15.50 13.24 42.14
N LEU A 401 15.15 12.24 42.95
CA LEU A 401 14.63 12.41 44.30
C LEU A 401 15.13 11.22 45.15
N GLU A 402 16.44 11.20 45.38
CA GLU A 402 17.08 10.86 46.65
C GLU A 402 18.22 11.86 46.87
#